data_AF-A0A432T1A6-F1
#
_entry.id   AF-A0A432T1A6-F1
#
_cell.length_a   1.000
_cell.length_b   1.000
_cell.length_c   1.000
_cell.angle_alpha   90.00
_cell.angle_beta   90.00
_cell.angle_gamma   90.00
#
_symmetry.space_group_name_H-M   'P 1'
#
loop_
_entity.id
_entity.type
_entity.pdbx_description
1 polymer ?
#
loop_
_entity_poly.entity_id
_entity_poly.type
_entity_poly.pdbx_seq_one_letter_code
_entity_poly.pdbx_strand_id
1 'polypeptide(L)'
;MKIFKLLFTSIFILSLIGCGDDDKKNDTKVVEIFDMDKTTYQVPKGVNLIDAKIEGTTAKMMSAGTNEELAGFVQQIGSTQKASKSYKVMQKGVETAFTQLSTSRGSIDTISLFSSQSFQTPYAFTIANYKLTTNKEIEPLTLAGEIVTTLSNGTAKGLPLAATNAPIDTQFRLMLLYGEYEASNFYIAVVVPEKFYSKYQTESNAITNAARVIPKGKKLTTSLEKFSQATAKQNADILFVIDDSGSMSDNQNALSKAADDFSTEMTNSGLSYRSAIITTGYGATDHTNGDAYHILRSAGIIENNTTLLKQSLVAGTNGSSTETGIWNAEQSLQSLAHNDNLDGAVTLAGMPKAGSTLSVIIISDEESQYRRRSNGVDFNVSNNLFKDRGIRVYSLIETGYDALDYTQYDDLSAETGGIHSSIDNTDANGSLDFSGFMQQIAQDAGGAASSFILAHPATVINEVKVNGTVVVENALNGYTYVQSSRAIVFHGTAVPPSGATIEVSYDYYQ
;
A
#
# COMPACT_ATOMS: atom_id res chain seq x y z
N MET A 1 -80.13 -12.76 -18.47
CA MET A 1 -80.13 -14.04 -17.73
C MET A 1 -78.86 -14.80 -18.09
N LYS A 2 -77.95 -14.97 -17.12
CA LYS A 2 -76.63 -15.66 -17.09
C LYS A 2 -75.49 -15.03 -17.94
N ILE A 3 -74.41 -14.42 -17.40
CA ILE A 3 -73.27 -14.90 -16.53
C ILE A 3 -72.30 -15.77 -17.38
N PHE A 4 -70.97 -15.57 -17.55
CA PHE A 4 -69.91 -14.94 -16.73
C PHE A 4 -68.56 -14.76 -17.52
N LYS A 5 -67.72 -13.81 -17.04
CA LYS A 5 -66.23 -13.67 -16.97
C LYS A 5 -65.29 -14.15 -18.11
N LEU A 6 -64.47 -13.28 -18.71
CA LEU A 6 -63.20 -12.61 -18.27
C LEU A 6 -61.95 -13.51 -18.39
N LEU A 7 -61.01 -13.16 -19.29
CA LEU A 7 -59.60 -12.90 -18.93
C LEU A 7 -58.82 -12.27 -20.13
N PHE A 8 -58.06 -11.24 -19.80
CA PHE A 8 -57.13 -10.48 -20.64
C PHE A 8 -55.82 -11.24 -20.84
N THR A 9 -55.20 -11.18 -22.01
CA THR A 9 -53.72 -11.20 -22.14
C THR A 9 -53.28 -10.52 -23.44
N SER A 10 -52.51 -9.44 -23.30
CA SER A 10 -51.83 -8.73 -24.40
C SER A 10 -50.69 -9.58 -24.95
N ILE A 11 -50.61 -9.69 -26.28
CA ILE A 11 -49.46 -10.26 -27.00
C ILE A 11 -48.84 -9.15 -27.85
N PHE A 12 -47.56 -8.88 -27.58
CA PHE A 12 -46.70 -7.95 -28.31
C PHE A 12 -46.35 -8.52 -29.70
N ILE A 13 -46.28 -7.63 -30.69
CA ILE A 13 -46.03 -7.95 -32.10
C ILE A 13 -44.58 -8.38 -32.31
N LEU A 14 -44.43 -9.53 -32.98
CA LEU A 14 -43.22 -10.06 -33.58
C LEU A 14 -43.05 -9.43 -34.97
N SER A 15 -41.87 -8.90 -35.30
CA SER A 15 -41.43 -8.81 -36.71
C SER A 15 -39.93 -9.10 -36.78
N LEU A 16 -39.59 -10.00 -37.70
CA LEU A 16 -38.29 -10.65 -37.86
C LEU A 16 -37.90 -10.48 -39.34
N ILE A 17 -36.59 -10.35 -39.57
CA ILE A 17 -35.83 -10.60 -40.82
C ILE A 17 -35.45 -9.37 -41.67
N GLY A 18 -34.15 -9.07 -41.64
CA GLY A 18 -33.35 -8.47 -42.71
C GLY A 18 -31.87 -8.87 -42.52
N CYS A 19 -31.26 -9.50 -43.54
CA CYS A 19 -29.95 -10.19 -43.55
C CYS A 19 -28.75 -9.30 -43.96
N GLY A 20 -27.55 -9.74 -43.53
CA GLY A 20 -26.21 -9.49 -44.13
C GLY A 20 -25.48 -8.23 -43.64
N ASP A 21 -24.19 -8.18 -43.32
CA ASP A 21 -23.09 -9.17 -43.31
C ASP A 21 -21.98 -8.59 -42.39
N ASP A 22 -21.29 -9.47 -41.66
CA ASP A 22 -19.96 -9.30 -41.03
C ASP A 22 -19.65 -8.07 -40.17
N ASP A 23 -20.33 -7.93 -39.03
CA ASP A 23 -19.74 -7.28 -37.86
C ASP A 23 -18.88 -8.28 -37.09
N LYS A 24 -17.55 -8.07 -37.14
CA LYS A 24 -16.62 -8.61 -36.16
C LYS A 24 -17.19 -8.28 -34.77
N LYS A 25 -17.58 -9.31 -34.04
CA LYS A 25 -17.92 -9.21 -32.61
C LYS A 25 -16.74 -8.58 -31.88
N ASN A 26 -16.80 -7.26 -31.71
CA ASN A 26 -16.21 -6.61 -30.57
C ASN A 26 -16.98 -7.17 -29.37
N ASP A 27 -16.41 -8.21 -28.78
CA ASP A 27 -16.74 -8.67 -27.44
C ASP A 27 -16.25 -7.58 -26.46
N THR A 28 -16.87 -6.40 -26.53
CA THR A 28 -16.76 -5.38 -25.50
C THR A 28 -17.39 -5.97 -24.27
N LYS A 29 -16.57 -6.67 -23.47
CA LYS A 29 -16.87 -7.00 -22.08
C LYS A 29 -17.50 -5.75 -21.48
N VAL A 30 -18.78 -5.83 -21.09
CA VAL A 30 -19.43 -4.74 -20.36
C VAL A 30 -18.67 -4.62 -19.05
N VAL A 31 -17.78 -3.65 -18.99
CA VAL A 31 -17.06 -3.29 -17.79
C VAL A 31 -18.06 -2.54 -16.93
N GLU A 32 -18.41 -3.10 -15.78
CA GLU A 32 -19.25 -2.39 -14.82
C GLU A 32 -18.50 -1.15 -14.34
N ILE A 33 -19.16 0.00 -14.45
CA ILE A 33 -18.60 1.30 -14.08
C ILE A 33 -19.49 1.98 -13.06
N PHE A 34 -18.86 2.71 -12.14
CA PHE A 34 -19.54 3.62 -11.24
C PHE A 34 -19.19 5.07 -11.62
N ASP A 35 -20.20 5.80 -12.11
CA ASP A 35 -20.05 7.22 -12.43
C ASP A 35 -19.97 8.06 -11.16
N MET A 36 -18.85 8.74 -10.98
CA MET A 36 -18.70 9.87 -10.06
C MET A 36 -18.79 11.18 -10.87
N ASP A 37 -18.65 12.34 -10.24
CA ASP A 37 -18.83 13.65 -10.90
C ASP A 37 -17.88 13.84 -12.10
N LYS A 38 -16.57 13.79 -11.85
CA LYS A 38 -15.51 14.03 -12.86
C LYS A 38 -14.79 12.78 -13.32
N THR A 39 -15.01 11.67 -12.63
CA THR A 39 -14.31 10.41 -12.85
C THR A 39 -15.31 9.27 -12.92
N THR A 40 -14.87 8.13 -13.41
CA THR A 40 -15.60 6.86 -13.40
C THR A 40 -14.73 5.81 -12.75
N TYR A 41 -15.26 5.06 -11.80
CA TYR A 41 -14.55 3.93 -11.21
C TYR A 41 -14.84 2.65 -12.00
N GLN A 42 -13.78 1.98 -12.45
CA GLN A 42 -13.84 0.71 -13.15
C GLN A 42 -13.89 -0.45 -12.16
N VAL A 43 -15.05 -1.07 -12.01
CA VAL A 43 -15.26 -2.16 -11.05
C VAL A 43 -14.43 -3.39 -11.46
N PRO A 44 -13.64 -3.98 -10.55
CA PRO A 44 -12.92 -5.22 -10.83
C PRO A 44 -13.87 -6.37 -11.18
N LYS A 45 -13.42 -7.26 -12.06
CA LYS A 45 -14.18 -8.46 -12.42
C LYS A 45 -14.47 -9.30 -11.17
N GLY A 46 -15.71 -9.75 -11.00
CA GLY A 46 -16.11 -10.59 -9.87
C GLY A 46 -16.51 -9.81 -8.61
N VAL A 47 -16.48 -8.48 -8.66
CA VAL A 47 -17.03 -7.60 -7.63
C VAL A 47 -18.41 -7.13 -8.11
N ASN A 48 -19.42 -7.26 -7.27
CA ASN A 48 -20.78 -6.80 -7.55
C ASN A 48 -20.99 -5.40 -6.94
N LEU A 49 -21.59 -4.47 -7.68
CA LEU A 49 -22.09 -3.23 -7.09
C LEU A 49 -23.47 -3.44 -6.48
N ILE A 50 -23.66 -2.89 -5.29
CA ILE A 50 -24.94 -2.92 -4.57
C ILE A 50 -25.37 -1.48 -4.28
N ASP A 51 -26.64 -1.19 -4.54
CA ASP A 51 -27.23 0.12 -4.26
C ASP A 51 -27.18 0.44 -2.75
N ALA A 52 -26.68 1.64 -2.44
CA ALA A 52 -26.79 2.22 -1.11
C ALA A 52 -27.19 3.69 -1.22
N LYS A 53 -27.97 4.16 -0.24
CA LYS A 53 -28.34 5.58 -0.13
C LYS A 53 -27.75 6.15 1.15
N ILE A 54 -26.78 7.03 0.98
CA ILE A 54 -26.13 7.76 2.06
C ILE A 54 -26.33 9.24 1.77
N GLU A 55 -27.06 9.93 2.65
CA GLU A 55 -27.41 11.33 2.44
C GLU A 55 -26.16 12.20 2.25
N GLY A 56 -26.20 13.09 1.25
CA GLY A 56 -25.10 14.02 0.97
C GLY A 56 -23.93 13.43 0.19
N THR A 57 -24.00 12.16 -0.25
CA THR A 57 -22.92 11.52 -1.01
C THR A 57 -23.43 10.71 -2.20
N THR A 58 -22.52 10.39 -3.13
CA THR A 58 -22.77 9.41 -4.19
C THR A 58 -21.96 8.17 -3.86
N ALA A 59 -22.63 7.09 -3.44
CA ALA A 59 -21.97 5.89 -2.94
C ALA A 59 -22.59 4.61 -3.50
N LYS A 60 -21.77 3.56 -3.64
CA LYS A 60 -22.18 2.18 -3.87
C LYS A 60 -21.46 1.27 -2.89
N MET A 61 -22.15 0.23 -2.45
CA MET A 61 -21.52 -0.87 -1.73
C MET A 61 -20.98 -1.87 -2.75
N MET A 62 -20.00 -2.67 -2.32
CA MET A 62 -19.39 -3.73 -3.10
C MET A 62 -19.41 -5.03 -2.32
N SER A 63 -19.59 -6.16 -3.01
CA SER A 63 -19.34 -7.49 -2.43
C SER A 63 -18.68 -8.41 -3.45
N ALA A 64 -17.87 -9.35 -2.95
CA ALA A 64 -17.26 -10.40 -3.75
C ALA A 64 -17.14 -11.70 -2.96
N GLY A 65 -16.76 -12.78 -3.67
CA GLY A 65 -16.66 -14.11 -3.09
C GLY A 65 -17.99 -14.88 -3.10
N THR A 66 -17.94 -16.15 -2.70
CA THR A 66 -19.08 -17.06 -2.74
C THR A 66 -20.24 -16.65 -1.82
N ASN A 67 -19.92 -16.04 -0.67
CA ASN A 67 -20.88 -15.66 0.36
C ASN A 67 -20.57 -14.25 0.91
N GLU A 68 -20.17 -13.29 0.08
CA GLU A 68 -19.81 -11.93 0.54
C GLU A 68 -18.67 -11.92 1.58
N GLU A 69 -17.69 -12.81 1.40
CA GLU A 69 -16.50 -12.91 2.27
C GLU A 69 -15.60 -11.67 2.13
N LEU A 70 -15.77 -10.91 1.06
CA LEU A 70 -15.20 -9.60 0.83
C LEU A 70 -16.34 -8.60 0.61
N ALA A 71 -16.27 -7.44 1.26
CA ALA A 71 -17.18 -6.34 1.01
C ALA A 71 -16.45 -5.01 0.97
N GLY A 72 -17.10 -3.95 0.50
CA GLY A 72 -16.47 -2.65 0.37
C GLY A 72 -17.43 -1.57 -0.06
N PHE A 73 -16.88 -0.42 -0.44
CA PHE A 73 -17.66 0.67 -1.01
C PHE A 73 -16.80 1.56 -1.89
N VAL A 74 -17.46 2.28 -2.79
CA VAL A 74 -16.91 3.44 -3.50
C VAL A 74 -17.83 4.62 -3.23
N GLN A 75 -17.26 5.75 -2.85
CA GLN A 75 -18.01 6.94 -2.45
C GLN A 75 -17.29 8.21 -2.91
N GLN A 76 -18.04 9.11 -3.54
CA GLN A 76 -17.63 10.50 -3.73
C GLN A 76 -18.15 11.36 -2.58
N ILE A 77 -17.28 12.21 -2.03
CA ILE A 77 -17.60 13.19 -0.98
C ILE A 77 -17.36 14.64 -1.45
N GLY A 78 -18.12 15.59 -0.89
CA GLY A 78 -18.05 17.01 -1.24
C GLY A 78 -16.74 17.71 -0.82
N SER A 79 -16.43 18.83 -1.47
CA SER A 79 -15.13 19.54 -1.48
C SER A 79 -14.77 20.35 -0.22
N THR A 80 -15.29 20.02 0.97
CA THR A 80 -15.17 20.88 2.17
C THR A 80 -13.89 20.69 2.99
N GLN A 81 -13.02 19.74 2.65
CA GLN A 81 -11.74 19.52 3.34
C GLN A 81 -10.61 20.02 2.44
N LYS A 82 -10.05 21.21 2.72
CA LYS A 82 -8.74 21.60 2.16
C LYS A 82 -7.69 20.66 2.75
N ALA A 83 -7.12 19.78 1.93
CA ALA A 83 -6.12 18.83 2.37
C ALA A 83 -4.73 19.49 2.48
N SER A 84 -4.20 19.55 3.70
CA SER A 84 -2.79 19.19 3.89
C SER A 84 -2.60 17.74 3.46
N LYS A 85 -1.42 17.38 2.90
CA LYS A 85 -1.01 16.04 2.40
C LYS A 85 -2.04 14.90 2.64
N SER A 86 -2.57 14.32 1.56
CA SER A 86 -3.74 13.43 1.48
C SER A 86 -3.88 12.34 2.56
N TYR A 87 -2.80 11.78 3.11
CA TYR A 87 -2.88 10.79 4.19
C TYR A 87 -3.37 11.37 5.52
N LYS A 88 -3.03 12.62 5.87
CA LYS A 88 -3.48 13.26 7.12
C LYS A 88 -4.99 13.45 7.14
N VAL A 89 -5.58 13.73 5.97
CA VAL A 89 -7.04 13.82 5.80
C VAL A 89 -7.68 12.45 5.99
N MET A 90 -7.12 11.41 5.35
CA MET A 90 -7.59 10.04 5.49
C MET A 90 -7.47 9.55 6.93
N GLN A 91 -6.33 9.75 7.58
CA GLN A 91 -6.08 9.40 8.98
C GLN A 91 -7.12 10.07 9.89
N LYS A 92 -7.29 11.39 9.78
CA LYS A 92 -8.30 12.12 10.56
C LYS A 92 -9.72 11.61 10.29
N GLY A 93 -10.03 11.28 9.04
CA GLY A 93 -11.31 10.68 8.65
C GLY A 93 -11.54 9.33 9.32
N VAL A 94 -10.53 8.46 9.30
CA VAL A 94 -10.56 7.13 9.92
C VAL A 94 -10.60 7.23 11.44
N GLU A 95 -9.80 8.10 12.07
CA GLU A 95 -9.82 8.35 13.52
C GLU A 95 -11.20 8.84 13.96
N THR A 96 -11.77 9.81 13.24
CA THR A 96 -13.14 10.28 13.48
C THR A 96 -14.14 9.14 13.35
N ALA A 97 -13.99 8.31 12.31
CA ALA A 97 -14.88 7.18 12.08
C ALA A 97 -14.76 6.13 13.19
N PHE A 98 -13.54 5.82 13.61
CA PHE A 98 -13.25 4.90 14.70
C PHE A 98 -13.83 5.40 16.02
N THR A 99 -13.58 6.66 16.40
CA THR A 99 -14.15 7.25 17.62
C THR A 99 -15.68 7.18 17.62
N GLN A 100 -16.33 7.47 16.48
CA GLN A 100 -17.78 7.36 16.37
C GLN A 100 -18.25 5.90 16.44
N LEU A 101 -17.58 4.97 15.76
CA LEU A 101 -17.96 3.55 15.73
C LEU A 101 -17.74 2.86 17.08
N SER A 102 -16.72 3.25 17.84
CA SER A 102 -16.45 2.72 19.18
C SER A 102 -17.42 3.29 20.22
N THR A 103 -17.70 4.60 20.19
CA THR A 103 -18.54 5.27 21.22
C THR A 103 -20.04 5.18 20.95
N SER A 104 -20.48 5.36 19.70
CA SER A 104 -21.91 5.50 19.37
C SER A 104 -22.57 4.19 18.93
N ARG A 105 -21.80 3.31 18.28
CA ARG A 105 -22.29 2.02 17.75
C ARG A 105 -21.74 0.81 18.49
N GLY A 106 -20.62 0.98 19.21
CA GLY A 106 -19.92 -0.10 19.89
C GLY A 106 -19.43 -1.17 18.93
N SER A 107 -19.15 -0.85 17.66
CA SER A 107 -18.83 -1.84 16.64
C SER A 107 -17.34 -2.15 16.56
N ILE A 108 -16.46 -1.16 16.72
CA ILE A 108 -14.99 -1.35 16.64
C ILE A 108 -14.38 -1.21 18.04
N ASP A 109 -13.52 -2.16 18.40
CA ASP A 109 -12.70 -2.18 19.61
C ASP A 109 -11.35 -1.50 19.36
N THR A 110 -10.59 -2.05 18.41
CA THR A 110 -9.25 -1.55 18.05
C THR A 110 -9.13 -1.35 16.54
N ILE A 111 -8.34 -0.35 16.18
CA ILE A 111 -7.90 -0.12 14.80
C ILE A 111 -6.42 0.23 14.83
N SER A 112 -5.64 -0.38 13.94
CA SER A 112 -4.20 -0.14 13.87
C SER A 112 -3.78 0.06 12.41
N LEU A 113 -3.00 1.11 12.17
CA LEU A 113 -2.50 1.44 10.83
C LEU A 113 -1.38 0.49 10.46
N PHE A 114 -1.69 -0.46 9.59
CA PHE A 114 -0.75 -1.48 9.12
C PHE A 114 0.24 -0.92 8.11
N SER A 115 -0.21 -0.09 7.17
CA SER A 115 0.66 0.64 6.24
C SER A 115 -0.09 1.79 5.58
N SER A 116 0.63 2.81 5.15
CA SER A 116 0.10 3.95 4.40
C SER A 116 1.12 4.41 3.37
N GLN A 117 0.68 4.56 2.12
CA GLN A 117 1.52 5.00 1.00
C GLN A 117 0.78 6.07 0.19
N SER A 118 1.48 7.16 -0.13
CA SER A 118 0.95 8.27 -0.92
C SER A 118 1.58 8.29 -2.31
N PHE A 119 0.78 8.70 -3.29
CA PHE A 119 1.12 8.66 -4.71
C PHE A 119 0.70 9.97 -5.37
N GLN A 120 1.44 10.36 -6.42
CA GLN A 120 1.16 11.57 -7.20
C GLN A 120 0.66 11.27 -8.62
N THR A 121 0.78 10.01 -9.05
CA THR A 121 0.40 9.59 -10.40
C THR A 121 -0.55 8.40 -10.33
N PRO A 122 -1.69 8.44 -11.06
CA PRO A 122 -1.99 9.43 -12.09
C PRO A 122 -2.60 10.76 -11.59
N TYR A 123 -2.89 10.85 -10.29
CA TYR A 123 -3.22 12.06 -9.54
C TYR A 123 -2.88 11.79 -8.06
N ALA A 124 -3.16 12.73 -7.16
CA ALA A 124 -2.86 12.57 -5.73
C ALA A 124 -3.84 11.58 -5.06
N PHE A 125 -3.31 10.50 -4.49
CA PHE A 125 -4.08 9.58 -3.66
C PHE A 125 -3.20 8.90 -2.61
N THR A 126 -3.85 8.35 -1.59
CA THR A 126 -3.22 7.56 -0.53
C THR A 126 -3.96 6.24 -0.39
N ILE A 127 -3.22 5.16 -0.22
CA ILE A 127 -3.75 3.85 0.17
C ILE A 127 -3.24 3.56 1.58
N ALA A 128 -4.16 3.29 2.51
CA ALA A 128 -3.83 2.75 3.82
C ALA A 128 -4.49 1.42 4.08
N ASN A 129 -3.74 0.56 4.76
CA ASN A 129 -4.16 -0.74 5.22
C ASN A 129 -4.27 -0.65 6.74
N TYR A 130 -5.36 -1.20 7.28
CA TYR A 130 -5.63 -1.25 8.71
C TYR A 130 -5.91 -2.69 9.13
N LYS A 131 -5.49 -3.05 10.34
CA LYS A 131 -6.10 -4.16 11.07
C LYS A 131 -7.20 -3.57 11.94
N LEU A 132 -8.34 -4.24 12.03
CA LEU A 132 -9.44 -3.81 12.89
C LEU A 132 -10.04 -5.00 13.63
N THR A 133 -10.33 -4.78 14.92
CA THR A 133 -11.03 -5.73 15.77
C THR A 133 -12.38 -5.14 16.16
N THR A 134 -13.46 -5.91 16.04
CA THR A 134 -14.81 -5.50 16.42
C THR A 134 -15.21 -6.08 17.77
N ASN A 135 -16.08 -5.37 18.51
CA ASN A 135 -16.56 -5.81 19.82
C ASN A 135 -17.52 -7.01 19.75
N LYS A 136 -17.99 -7.34 18.54
CA LYS A 136 -18.90 -8.45 18.25
C LYS A 136 -18.61 -9.01 16.87
N GLU A 137 -19.00 -10.26 16.66
CA GLU A 137 -19.02 -10.84 15.33
C GLU A 137 -19.96 -10.05 14.41
N ILE A 138 -19.49 -9.72 13.22
CA ILE A 138 -20.22 -8.91 12.23
C ILE A 138 -19.91 -9.38 10.81
N GLU A 139 -20.84 -9.21 9.86
CA GLU A 139 -20.58 -9.52 8.46
C GLU A 139 -19.75 -8.41 7.78
N PRO A 140 -18.89 -8.74 6.80
CA PRO A 140 -18.09 -7.75 6.07
C PRO A 140 -18.92 -6.62 5.46
N LEU A 141 -20.07 -6.95 4.85
CA LEU A 141 -20.94 -5.96 4.20
C LEU A 141 -21.58 -5.01 5.21
N THR A 142 -22.00 -5.55 6.36
CA THR A 142 -22.53 -4.75 7.48
C THR A 142 -21.47 -3.78 7.98
N LEU A 143 -20.25 -4.27 8.26
CA LEU A 143 -19.13 -3.45 8.73
C LEU A 143 -18.74 -2.35 7.71
N ALA A 144 -18.63 -2.71 6.43
CA ALA A 144 -18.36 -1.74 5.37
C ALA A 144 -19.44 -0.64 5.30
N GLY A 145 -20.71 -1.01 5.49
CA GLY A 145 -21.85 -0.08 5.56
C GLY A 145 -21.75 0.91 6.73
N GLU A 146 -21.29 0.44 7.89
CA GLU A 146 -21.05 1.30 9.05
C GLU A 146 -19.88 2.27 8.82
N ILE A 147 -18.79 1.80 8.21
CA ILE A 147 -17.61 2.62 7.91
C ILE A 147 -17.96 3.75 6.92
N VAL A 148 -18.61 3.44 5.79
CA VAL A 148 -18.94 4.45 4.77
C VAL A 148 -19.90 5.53 5.29
N THR A 149 -20.83 5.14 6.16
CA THR A 149 -21.77 6.07 6.79
C THR A 149 -21.03 7.06 7.68
N THR A 150 -20.08 6.55 8.45
CA THR A 150 -19.31 7.34 9.41
C THR A 150 -18.31 8.27 8.72
N LEU A 151 -17.58 7.77 7.71
CA LEU A 151 -16.63 8.59 6.92
C LEU A 151 -17.28 9.77 6.20
N SER A 152 -18.54 9.64 5.83
CA SER A 152 -19.29 10.71 5.17
C SER A 152 -19.94 11.72 6.13
N ASN A 153 -19.88 11.47 7.45
CA ASN A 153 -20.76 12.13 8.44
C ASN A 153 -22.24 12.12 8.00
N GLY A 154 -22.63 11.13 7.19
CA GLY A 154 -23.94 11.05 6.55
C GLY A 154 -24.91 10.21 7.36
N THR A 155 -26.20 10.33 7.05
CA THR A 155 -27.20 9.38 7.54
C THR A 155 -27.43 8.31 6.48
N ALA A 156 -27.15 7.05 6.83
CA ALA A 156 -27.46 5.91 5.97
C ALA A 156 -28.97 5.62 5.96
N LYS A 157 -29.54 5.49 4.76
CA LYS A 157 -30.92 5.02 4.55
C LYS A 157 -30.90 3.81 3.64
N GLY A 158 -31.34 2.66 4.15
CA GLY A 158 -31.45 1.44 3.34
C GLY A 158 -30.10 0.94 2.84
N LEU A 159 -29.13 0.78 3.75
CA LEU A 159 -27.95 -0.04 3.46
C LEU A 159 -28.38 -1.47 3.14
N PRO A 160 -27.68 -2.16 2.22
CA PRO A 160 -27.98 -3.54 1.92
C PRO A 160 -27.79 -4.43 3.15
N LEU A 161 -28.64 -5.45 3.27
CA LEU A 161 -28.48 -6.50 4.26
C LEU A 161 -27.49 -7.53 3.72
N ALA A 162 -26.60 -8.01 4.58
CA ALA A 162 -25.70 -9.11 4.26
C ALA A 162 -26.49 -10.38 3.91
N ALA A 163 -25.91 -11.22 3.05
CA ALA A 163 -26.44 -12.53 2.75
C ALA A 163 -26.56 -13.39 4.02
N THR A 164 -27.58 -14.25 4.10
CA THR A 164 -27.85 -15.07 5.30
C THR A 164 -26.69 -16.00 5.69
N ASN A 165 -25.83 -16.35 4.73
CA ASN A 165 -24.67 -17.20 4.93
C ASN A 165 -23.33 -16.43 4.85
N ALA A 166 -23.37 -15.11 4.91
CA ALA A 166 -22.17 -14.31 4.98
C ALA A 166 -21.35 -14.68 6.24
N PRO A 167 -20.01 -14.76 6.13
CA PRO A 167 -19.21 -15.05 7.29
C PRO A 167 -19.32 -13.90 8.29
N ILE A 168 -19.29 -14.25 9.57
CA ILE A 168 -19.08 -13.29 10.64
C ILE A 168 -17.67 -13.49 11.22
N ASP A 169 -17.06 -12.40 11.66
CA ASP A 169 -15.77 -12.41 12.31
C ASP A 169 -15.65 -11.22 13.27
N THR A 170 -14.62 -11.22 14.10
CA THR A 170 -14.21 -10.06 14.90
C THR A 170 -12.95 -9.41 14.37
N GLN A 171 -12.15 -10.11 13.55
CA GLN A 171 -10.87 -9.60 13.05
C GLN A 171 -10.92 -9.38 11.54
N PHE A 172 -10.55 -8.17 11.12
CA PHE A 172 -10.64 -7.75 9.73
C PHE A 172 -9.39 -7.02 9.26
N ARG A 173 -9.18 -7.04 7.94
CA ARG A 173 -8.35 -6.08 7.19
C ARG A 173 -9.25 -5.08 6.51
N LEU A 174 -8.90 -3.80 6.63
CA LEU A 174 -9.49 -2.71 5.86
C LEU A 174 -8.39 -2.11 4.99
N MET A 175 -8.58 -2.14 3.67
CA MET A 175 -7.78 -1.31 2.77
C MET A 175 -8.65 -0.13 2.35
N LEU A 176 -8.15 1.09 2.54
CA LEU A 176 -8.83 2.34 2.25
C LEU A 176 -7.96 3.18 1.32
N LEU A 177 -8.51 3.50 0.16
CA LEU A 177 -7.99 4.50 -0.75
C LEU A 177 -8.75 5.80 -0.54
N TYR A 178 -8.00 6.90 -0.38
CA TYR A 178 -8.50 8.26 -0.50
C TYR A 178 -7.83 8.94 -1.70
N GLY A 179 -8.61 9.54 -2.58
CA GLY A 179 -8.08 10.23 -3.76
C GLY A 179 -8.72 11.59 -3.98
N GLU A 180 -7.94 12.50 -4.55
CA GLU A 180 -8.40 13.81 -5.01
C GLU A 180 -8.19 13.93 -6.53
N TYR A 181 -9.25 14.28 -7.25
CA TYR A 181 -9.18 14.61 -8.67
C TYR A 181 -9.95 15.91 -8.94
N GLU A 182 -9.23 16.95 -9.37
CA GLU A 182 -9.79 18.29 -9.66
C GLU A 182 -10.77 18.81 -8.59
N ALA A 183 -10.36 18.77 -7.32
CA ALA A 183 -11.14 19.14 -6.13
C ALA A 183 -12.37 18.26 -5.82
N SER A 184 -12.54 17.13 -6.52
CA SER A 184 -13.44 16.05 -6.12
C SER A 184 -12.69 15.00 -5.31
N ASN A 185 -13.21 14.70 -4.13
CA ASN A 185 -12.63 13.73 -3.21
C ASN A 185 -13.45 12.43 -3.25
N PHE A 186 -12.77 11.30 -3.10
CA PHE A 186 -13.43 10.00 -3.04
C PHE A 186 -12.73 9.03 -2.10
N TYR A 187 -13.52 8.11 -1.58
CA TYR A 187 -13.07 6.94 -0.84
C TYR A 187 -13.40 5.68 -1.61
N ILE A 188 -12.47 4.73 -1.64
CA ILE A 188 -12.72 3.36 -2.05
C ILE A 188 -12.18 2.47 -0.94
N ALA A 189 -13.01 1.56 -0.44
CA ALA A 189 -12.60 0.69 0.65
C ALA A 189 -12.98 -0.76 0.38
N VAL A 190 -12.21 -1.65 0.99
CA VAL A 190 -12.49 -3.08 1.05
C VAL A 190 -12.22 -3.59 2.45
N VAL A 191 -13.12 -4.42 2.96
CA VAL A 191 -13.10 -5.06 4.27
C VAL A 191 -13.18 -6.57 4.05
N VAL A 192 -12.23 -7.29 4.65
CA VAL A 192 -12.12 -8.76 4.56
C VAL A 192 -11.80 -9.31 5.94
N PRO A 193 -12.48 -10.38 6.42
CA PRO A 193 -12.05 -11.08 7.62
C PRO A 193 -10.59 -11.53 7.51
N GLU A 194 -9.82 -11.41 8.59
CA GLU A 194 -8.37 -11.68 8.60
C GLU A 194 -8.04 -13.05 7.98
N LYS A 195 -8.82 -14.07 8.36
CA LYS A 195 -8.67 -15.46 7.89
C LYS A 195 -8.84 -15.65 6.38
N PHE A 196 -9.50 -14.70 5.69
CA PHE A 196 -9.72 -14.73 4.25
C PHE A 196 -8.84 -13.76 3.47
N TYR A 197 -8.05 -12.91 4.14
CA TYR A 197 -7.27 -11.88 3.47
C TYR A 197 -6.31 -12.45 2.42
N SER A 198 -5.58 -13.52 2.75
CA SER A 198 -4.66 -14.17 1.79
C SER A 198 -5.38 -14.71 0.54
N LYS A 199 -6.64 -15.14 0.67
CA LYS A 199 -7.47 -15.59 -0.47
C LYS A 199 -7.89 -14.42 -1.36
N TYR A 200 -8.16 -13.24 -0.78
CA TYR A 200 -8.71 -12.07 -1.48
C TYR A 200 -7.72 -10.92 -1.65
N GLN A 201 -6.42 -11.15 -1.46
CA GLN A 201 -5.41 -10.11 -1.56
C GLN A 201 -5.39 -9.48 -2.95
N THR A 202 -5.46 -10.29 -4.00
CA THR A 202 -5.51 -9.84 -5.39
C THR A 202 -6.74 -8.97 -5.67
N GLU A 203 -7.92 -9.41 -5.25
CA GLU A 203 -9.17 -8.64 -5.39
C GLU A 203 -9.13 -7.35 -4.58
N SER A 204 -8.56 -7.38 -3.37
CA SER A 204 -8.48 -6.21 -2.49
C SER A 204 -7.53 -5.15 -3.08
N ASN A 205 -6.38 -5.56 -3.61
CA ASN A 205 -5.46 -4.71 -4.37
C ASN A 205 -6.13 -4.16 -5.64
N ALA A 206 -6.89 -5.00 -6.35
CA ALA A 206 -7.59 -4.58 -7.56
C ALA A 206 -8.66 -3.53 -7.23
N ILE A 207 -9.45 -3.70 -6.17
CA ILE A 207 -10.46 -2.73 -5.72
C ILE A 207 -9.81 -1.39 -5.35
N THR A 208 -8.68 -1.43 -4.64
CA THR A 208 -7.98 -0.22 -4.18
C THR A 208 -6.94 0.31 -5.16
N ASN A 209 -6.97 -0.13 -6.43
CA ASN A 209 -6.09 0.42 -7.46
C ASN A 209 -6.63 1.75 -8.01
N ALA A 210 -5.93 2.84 -7.70
CA ALA A 210 -6.29 4.19 -8.14
C ALA A 210 -6.39 4.32 -9.67
N ALA A 211 -5.61 3.56 -10.46
CA ALA A 211 -5.66 3.62 -11.92
C ALA A 211 -7.03 3.19 -12.49
N ARG A 212 -7.93 2.62 -11.67
CA ARG A 212 -9.33 2.32 -12.01
C ARG A 212 -10.27 3.49 -11.90
N VAL A 213 -9.87 4.60 -11.28
CA VAL A 213 -10.64 5.84 -11.31
C VAL A 213 -10.15 6.65 -12.50
N ILE A 214 -10.95 6.59 -13.56
CA ILE A 214 -10.63 7.11 -14.88
C ILE A 214 -11.30 8.48 -15.02
N PRO A 215 -10.59 9.55 -15.40
CA PRO A 215 -11.23 10.82 -15.70
C PRO A 215 -12.25 10.70 -16.84
N LYS A 216 -13.41 11.37 -16.71
CA LYS A 216 -14.45 11.31 -17.74
C LYS A 216 -13.93 11.77 -19.09
N GLY A 217 -14.34 11.07 -20.14
CA GLY A 217 -13.91 11.34 -21.52
C GLY A 217 -12.56 10.72 -21.91
N LYS A 218 -11.84 10.13 -20.95
CA LYS A 218 -10.65 9.32 -21.24
C LYS A 218 -11.04 7.96 -21.80
N LYS A 219 -10.21 7.41 -22.68
CA LYS A 219 -10.44 6.10 -23.29
C LYS A 219 -9.48 5.09 -22.71
N LEU A 220 -10.01 3.90 -22.39
CA LEU A 220 -9.17 2.74 -22.10
C LEU A 220 -8.52 2.24 -23.39
N THR A 221 -7.24 1.96 -23.30
CA THR A 221 -6.39 1.40 -24.35
C THR A 221 -5.67 0.20 -23.78
N THR A 222 -5.54 -0.86 -24.58
CA THR A 222 -4.76 -2.05 -24.20
C THR A 222 -3.33 -1.90 -24.72
N SER A 223 -2.36 -2.13 -23.85
CA SER A 223 -0.93 -2.27 -24.19
C SER A 223 -0.50 -3.73 -24.09
N LEU A 224 0.44 -4.11 -24.94
CA LEU A 224 1.20 -5.36 -24.81
C LEU A 224 2.68 -5.00 -24.75
N GLU A 225 3.29 -5.20 -23.60
CA GLU A 225 4.71 -4.95 -23.39
C GLU A 225 5.49 -6.26 -23.27
N LYS A 226 6.71 -6.24 -23.80
CA LYS A 226 7.63 -7.39 -23.74
C LYS A 226 8.91 -7.00 -23.02
N PHE A 227 9.32 -7.86 -22.11
CA PHE A 227 10.56 -7.72 -21.36
C PHE A 227 11.42 -8.97 -21.51
N SER A 228 12.68 -8.85 -21.13
CA SER A 228 13.61 -9.97 -21.04
C SER A 228 14.24 -10.01 -19.66
N GLN A 229 14.24 -11.19 -19.03
CA GLN A 229 14.89 -11.39 -17.74
C GLN A 229 16.41 -11.25 -17.90
N ALA A 230 16.99 -10.27 -17.22
CA ALA A 230 18.43 -10.06 -17.22
C ALA A 230 19.18 -11.28 -16.65
N THR A 231 20.45 -11.44 -17.07
CA THR A 231 21.34 -12.50 -16.56
C THR A 231 21.92 -12.18 -15.19
N ALA A 232 22.03 -10.90 -14.83
CA ALA A 232 22.35 -10.49 -13.48
C ALA A 232 21.07 -10.47 -12.63
N LYS A 233 21.15 -11.00 -11.40
CA LYS A 233 20.09 -10.81 -10.40
C LYS A 233 19.99 -9.32 -10.06
N GLN A 234 18.77 -8.81 -10.04
CA GLN A 234 18.51 -7.46 -9.53
C GLN A 234 18.76 -7.45 -8.02
N ASN A 235 19.46 -6.41 -7.55
CA ASN A 235 19.79 -6.23 -6.14
C ASN A 235 19.04 -5.02 -5.58
N ALA A 236 18.40 -5.21 -4.43
CA ALA A 236 17.89 -4.11 -3.63
C ALA A 236 18.88 -3.79 -2.51
N ASP A 237 19.40 -2.58 -2.49
CA ASP A 237 20.22 -2.07 -1.41
C ASP A 237 19.31 -1.35 -0.40
N ILE A 238 19.51 -1.63 0.89
CA ILE A 238 18.62 -1.17 1.95
C ILE A 238 19.45 -0.64 3.11
N LEU A 239 19.19 0.60 3.50
CA LEU A 239 19.73 1.17 4.72
C LEU A 239 18.66 1.15 5.82
N PHE A 240 18.90 0.37 6.86
CA PHE A 240 18.11 0.43 8.09
C PHE A 240 18.69 1.48 9.02
N VAL A 241 17.81 2.30 9.57
CA VAL A 241 18.11 3.33 10.57
C VAL A 241 17.25 3.01 11.78
N ILE A 242 17.85 2.41 12.79
CA ILE A 242 17.12 1.78 13.91
C ILE A 242 17.34 2.56 15.20
N ASP A 243 16.25 2.84 15.88
CA ASP A 243 16.29 3.37 17.23
C ASP A 243 16.81 2.34 18.22
N ASP A 244 17.89 2.72 18.89
CA ASP A 244 18.61 1.93 19.88
C ASP A 244 18.47 2.51 21.29
N SER A 245 17.54 3.44 21.50
CA SER A 245 17.25 4.05 22.80
C SER A 245 16.63 3.06 23.80
N GLY A 246 16.55 3.48 25.06
CA GLY A 246 16.04 2.66 26.16
C GLY A 246 14.58 2.23 26.01
N SER A 247 13.74 3.05 25.38
CA SER A 247 12.29 2.83 25.22
C SER A 247 11.97 1.72 24.22
N MET A 248 12.85 1.51 23.23
CA MET A 248 12.77 0.44 22.22
C MET A 248 12.95 -0.99 22.76
N SER A 249 13.02 -1.19 24.08
CA SER A 249 13.24 -2.49 24.72
C SER A 249 12.20 -3.53 24.35
N ASP A 250 10.91 -3.16 24.36
CA ASP A 250 9.82 -4.10 24.08
C ASP A 250 9.71 -4.40 22.56
N ASN A 251 10.29 -3.53 21.73
CA ASN A 251 10.26 -3.61 20.27
C ASN A 251 11.34 -4.56 19.70
N GLN A 252 12.40 -4.88 20.45
CA GLN A 252 13.54 -5.68 19.96
C GLN A 252 13.12 -7.07 19.44
N ASN A 253 12.17 -7.73 20.10
CA ASN A 253 11.66 -9.03 19.66
C ASN A 253 10.86 -8.92 18.35
N ALA A 254 10.02 -7.88 18.25
CA ALA A 254 9.23 -7.62 17.05
C ALA A 254 10.14 -7.26 15.86
N LEU A 255 11.21 -6.47 16.07
CA LEU A 255 12.24 -6.19 15.07
C LEU A 255 12.95 -7.45 14.59
N SER A 256 13.34 -8.32 15.53
CA SER A 256 13.98 -9.59 15.21
C SER A 256 13.09 -10.49 14.35
N LYS A 257 11.78 -10.53 14.63
CA LYS A 257 10.80 -11.24 13.81
C LYS A 257 10.65 -10.58 12.43
N ALA A 258 10.53 -9.25 12.40
CA ALA A 258 10.35 -8.47 11.18
C ALA A 258 11.51 -8.70 10.18
N ALA A 259 12.74 -8.89 10.68
CA ALA A 259 13.92 -9.24 9.89
C ALA A 259 13.77 -10.59 9.16
N ASP A 260 13.18 -11.59 9.83
CA ASP A 260 12.91 -12.91 9.25
C ASP A 260 11.88 -12.79 8.13
N ASP A 261 10.79 -12.05 8.37
CA ASP A 261 9.73 -11.84 7.38
C ASP A 261 10.23 -11.06 6.16
N PHE A 262 10.98 -9.98 6.39
CA PHE A 262 11.61 -9.17 5.35
C PHE A 262 12.52 -10.03 4.45
N SER A 263 13.43 -10.80 5.07
CA SER A 263 14.37 -11.64 4.32
C SER A 263 13.68 -12.76 3.55
N THR A 264 12.61 -13.32 4.13
CA THR A 264 11.82 -14.37 3.50
C THR A 264 11.12 -13.84 2.25
N GLU A 265 10.51 -12.66 2.32
CA GLU A 265 9.83 -12.03 1.18
C GLU A 265 10.81 -11.67 0.06
N MET A 266 11.96 -11.08 0.41
CA MET A 266 13.02 -10.80 -0.57
C MET A 266 13.54 -12.07 -1.25
N THR A 267 13.69 -13.17 -0.49
CA THR A 267 14.13 -14.46 -1.05
C THR A 267 13.06 -15.06 -1.98
N ASN A 268 11.78 -14.98 -1.59
CA ASN A 268 10.66 -15.53 -2.35
C ASN A 268 10.41 -14.80 -3.68
N SER A 269 10.71 -13.50 -3.75
CA SER A 269 10.63 -12.69 -4.97
C SER A 269 11.79 -12.93 -5.95
N GLY A 270 12.76 -13.79 -5.59
CA GLY A 270 13.93 -14.08 -6.43
C GLY A 270 14.96 -12.95 -6.49
N LEU A 271 14.75 -11.88 -5.72
CA LEU A 271 15.65 -10.74 -5.60
C LEU A 271 16.77 -11.05 -4.62
N SER A 272 17.93 -10.44 -4.86
CA SER A 272 19.00 -10.41 -3.87
C SER A 272 18.96 -9.07 -3.13
N TYR A 273 19.33 -9.08 -1.85
CA TYR A 273 19.37 -7.87 -1.05
C TYR A 273 20.74 -7.64 -0.40
N ARG A 274 21.09 -6.37 -0.22
CA ARG A 274 22.24 -5.89 0.56
C ARG A 274 21.73 -4.92 1.60
N SER A 275 22.10 -5.11 2.85
CA SER A 275 21.62 -4.27 3.95
C SER A 275 22.77 -3.64 4.72
N ALA A 276 22.64 -2.36 5.04
CA ALA A 276 23.45 -1.65 6.02
C ALA A 276 22.54 -1.25 7.18
N ILE A 277 23.09 -1.23 8.39
CA ILE A 277 22.34 -0.84 9.58
C ILE A 277 23.14 0.25 10.30
N ILE A 278 22.47 1.36 10.56
CA ILE A 278 22.91 2.45 11.42
C ILE A 278 21.84 2.71 12.48
N THR A 279 22.16 3.49 13.50
CA THR A 279 21.21 3.86 14.56
C THR A 279 20.81 5.33 14.54
N THR A 280 19.68 5.65 15.15
CA THR A 280 19.19 7.03 15.31
C THR A 280 19.96 7.79 16.39
N GLY A 281 20.53 7.07 17.36
CA GLY A 281 21.32 7.61 18.46
C GLY A 281 22.59 8.36 18.01
N TYR A 282 23.23 9.04 18.98
CA TYR A 282 24.49 9.81 18.88
C TYR A 282 24.99 10.05 17.46
N GLY A 283 24.49 11.13 16.85
CA GLY A 283 24.83 11.47 15.48
C GLY A 283 26.33 11.59 15.23
N ALA A 284 26.71 11.32 13.98
CA ALA A 284 28.08 11.33 13.49
C ALA A 284 28.85 12.59 13.94
N THR A 285 29.95 12.42 14.69
CA THR A 285 30.83 13.55 15.07
C THR A 285 31.76 13.95 13.92
N ASP A 286 32.13 12.96 13.10
CA ASP A 286 32.56 13.13 11.72
C ASP A 286 31.75 12.13 10.89
N HIS A 287 31.47 12.42 9.62
CA HIS A 287 30.57 11.65 8.72
C HIS A 287 30.94 10.16 8.51
N THR A 288 31.99 9.68 9.19
CA THR A 288 32.52 8.33 9.15
C THR A 288 32.64 7.66 10.53
N ASN A 289 32.70 8.45 11.61
CA ASN A 289 32.88 8.02 13.00
C ASN A 289 31.82 8.68 13.90
N GLY A 290 30.88 7.84 14.32
CA GLY A 290 29.90 8.12 15.36
C GLY A 290 29.34 6.82 15.90
N ASP A 291 28.77 6.85 17.10
CA ASP A 291 28.11 5.67 17.68
C ASP A 291 26.91 5.24 16.82
N ALA A 292 26.27 6.16 16.09
CA ALA A 292 25.29 5.85 15.05
C ALA A 292 25.72 4.76 14.04
N TYR A 293 27.03 4.58 13.79
CA TYR A 293 27.52 3.64 12.77
C TYR A 293 28.15 2.37 13.36
N HIS A 294 27.94 2.09 14.65
CA HIS A 294 28.60 0.97 15.32
C HIS A 294 28.20 -0.41 14.75
N ILE A 295 26.94 -0.58 14.33
CA ILE A 295 26.46 -1.81 13.70
C ILE A 295 27.06 -1.97 12.30
N LEU A 296 27.09 -0.90 11.49
CA LEU A 296 27.77 -0.91 10.20
C LEU A 296 29.26 -1.31 10.33
N ARG A 297 29.96 -0.81 11.35
CA ARG A 297 31.37 -1.16 11.59
C ARG A 297 31.56 -2.61 12.00
N SER A 298 30.64 -3.19 12.77
CA SER A 298 30.78 -4.55 13.29
C SER A 298 30.26 -5.62 12.32
N ALA A 299 29.14 -5.36 11.65
CA ALA A 299 28.48 -6.29 10.73
C ALA A 299 28.84 -6.05 9.25
N GLY A 300 29.25 -4.84 8.88
CA GLY A 300 29.48 -4.45 7.48
C GLY A 300 28.19 -4.41 6.66
N ILE A 301 28.34 -4.56 5.35
CA ILE A 301 27.21 -4.77 4.45
C ILE A 301 26.79 -6.24 4.52
N ILE A 302 25.54 -6.48 4.87
CA ILE A 302 24.95 -7.81 5.00
C ILE A 302 24.35 -8.21 3.66
N GLU A 303 24.90 -9.24 3.01
CA GLU A 303 24.43 -9.69 1.69
C GLU A 303 23.69 -11.03 1.80
N ASN A 304 22.38 -11.02 1.56
CA ASN A 304 21.51 -12.22 1.55
C ASN A 304 21.70 -13.16 2.77
N ASN A 305 21.98 -12.59 3.95
CA ASN A 305 22.26 -13.34 5.16
C ASN A 305 21.23 -13.01 6.25
N THR A 306 20.14 -13.77 6.26
CA THR A 306 19.02 -13.59 7.21
C THR A 306 19.46 -13.70 8.65
N THR A 307 20.34 -14.64 8.98
CA THR A 307 20.80 -14.82 10.37
C THR A 307 21.57 -13.61 10.87
N LEU A 308 22.48 -13.07 10.05
CA LEU A 308 23.22 -11.87 10.42
C LEU A 308 22.30 -10.64 10.44
N LEU A 309 21.40 -10.50 9.46
CA LEU A 309 20.44 -9.39 9.44
C LEU A 309 19.58 -9.37 10.71
N LYS A 310 19.05 -10.52 11.10
CA LYS A 310 18.25 -10.68 12.33
C LYS A 310 19.03 -10.28 13.58
N GLN A 311 20.29 -10.70 13.68
CA GLN A 311 21.14 -10.36 14.82
C GLN A 311 21.46 -8.87 14.86
N SER A 312 21.72 -8.27 13.70
CA SER A 312 22.12 -6.87 13.60
C SER A 312 20.95 -5.88 13.72
N LEU A 313 19.70 -6.27 13.40
CA LEU A 313 18.52 -5.43 13.60
C LEU A 313 18.09 -5.32 15.08
N VAL A 314 18.57 -6.22 15.94
CA VAL A 314 18.50 -6.05 17.39
C VAL A 314 19.61 -5.10 17.80
N ALA A 315 19.40 -3.80 17.56
CA ALA A 315 20.39 -2.75 17.81
C ALA A 315 20.72 -2.60 19.30
N GLY A 316 19.86 -3.10 20.19
CA GLY A 316 19.96 -2.92 21.63
C GLY A 316 19.23 -1.68 22.10
N THR A 317 19.45 -1.32 23.37
CA THR A 317 18.71 -0.26 24.08
C THR A 317 19.63 0.73 24.83
N ASN A 318 20.92 0.72 24.49
CA ASN A 318 21.96 1.52 25.15
C ASN A 318 22.29 2.82 24.37
N GLY A 319 21.44 3.15 23.40
CA GLY A 319 21.53 4.31 22.53
C GLY A 319 21.35 5.63 23.27
N SER A 320 21.29 6.70 22.48
CA SER A 320 21.07 8.04 23.02
C SER A 320 19.61 8.25 23.41
N SER A 321 19.31 9.41 23.98
CA SER A 321 17.95 10.00 23.95
C SER A 321 17.85 11.10 22.89
N THR A 322 18.90 11.27 22.09
CA THR A 322 18.97 12.24 21.00
C THR A 322 18.85 11.50 19.67
N GLU A 323 17.62 11.40 19.18
CA GLU A 323 17.27 10.58 18.03
C GLU A 323 17.29 11.38 16.72
N THR A 324 18.34 11.15 15.94
CA THR A 324 18.68 11.96 14.76
C THR A 324 18.76 11.11 13.49
N GLY A 325 17.85 10.14 13.34
CA GLY A 325 17.85 9.15 12.26
C GLY A 325 17.99 9.75 10.85
N ILE A 326 17.18 10.77 10.53
CA ILE A 326 17.23 11.44 9.22
C ILE A 326 18.63 12.03 8.97
N TRP A 327 19.17 12.75 9.95
CA TRP A 327 20.50 13.36 9.85
C TRP A 327 21.57 12.29 9.64
N ASN A 328 21.56 11.25 10.47
CA ASN A 328 22.55 10.16 10.41
C ASN A 328 22.55 9.47 9.05
N ALA A 329 21.35 9.23 8.50
CA ALA A 329 21.18 8.65 7.17
C ALA A 329 21.72 9.59 6.08
N GLU A 330 21.36 10.88 6.07
CA GLU A 330 21.89 11.85 5.12
C GLU A 330 23.41 11.92 5.15
N GLN A 331 24.02 12.01 6.35
CA GLN A 331 25.47 12.07 6.48
C GLN A 331 26.16 10.78 6.01
N SER A 332 25.56 9.62 6.32
CA SER A 332 26.13 8.32 5.93
C SER A 332 26.08 8.06 4.43
N LEU A 333 25.10 8.68 3.74
CA LEU A 333 24.86 8.53 2.31
C LEU A 333 25.52 9.61 1.47
N GLN A 334 26.23 10.58 2.07
CA GLN A 334 26.96 11.57 1.27
C GLN A 334 27.90 10.89 0.27
N SER A 335 28.03 11.44 -0.92
CA SER A 335 28.88 10.90 -1.97
C SER A 335 29.48 11.97 -2.87
N LEU A 336 30.80 11.88 -3.07
CA LEU A 336 31.54 12.66 -4.07
C LEU A 336 30.97 12.45 -5.49
N ALA A 337 30.44 11.27 -5.79
CA ALA A 337 29.82 10.96 -7.08
C ALA A 337 28.53 11.77 -7.34
N HIS A 338 27.91 12.28 -6.27
CA HIS A 338 26.74 13.15 -6.33
C HIS A 338 27.08 14.63 -6.04
N ASN A 339 28.35 15.01 -6.11
CA ASN A 339 28.88 16.35 -5.83
C ASN A 339 28.72 16.82 -4.37
N ASP A 340 28.66 15.90 -3.42
CA ASP A 340 28.85 16.27 -2.01
C ASP A 340 30.34 16.54 -1.71
N ASN A 341 30.62 17.01 -0.51
CA ASN A 341 31.98 17.34 -0.08
C ASN A 341 32.82 16.11 0.31
N LEU A 342 32.18 14.96 0.58
CA LEU A 342 32.82 13.73 1.05
C LEU A 342 31.94 12.51 0.78
N ASP A 343 32.53 11.32 0.93
CA ASP A 343 31.79 10.07 1.02
C ASP A 343 31.48 9.74 2.49
N GLY A 344 30.21 9.50 2.80
CA GLY A 344 29.75 9.10 4.13
C GLY A 344 30.02 7.62 4.43
N ALA A 345 29.80 7.21 5.69
CA ALA A 345 30.11 5.85 6.14
C ALA A 345 29.48 4.72 5.30
N VAL A 346 28.21 4.85 4.91
CA VAL A 346 27.48 3.84 4.12
C VAL A 346 27.98 3.86 2.66
N THR A 347 28.24 5.03 2.11
CA THR A 347 28.87 5.18 0.79
C THR A 347 30.25 4.53 0.74
N LEU A 348 31.10 4.78 1.75
CA LEU A 348 32.43 4.17 1.89
C LEU A 348 32.37 2.64 2.05
N ALA A 349 31.31 2.13 2.67
CA ALA A 349 31.04 0.69 2.76
C ALA A 349 30.58 0.07 1.42
N GLY A 350 30.38 0.88 0.37
CA GLY A 350 30.03 0.42 -0.98
C GLY A 350 28.52 0.31 -1.21
N MET A 351 27.73 1.21 -0.64
CA MET A 351 26.28 1.32 -0.89
C MET A 351 25.89 2.73 -1.32
N PRO A 352 25.07 2.92 -2.37
CA PRO A 352 24.48 1.85 -3.19
C PRO A 352 25.49 1.21 -4.14
N LYS A 353 25.29 -0.08 -4.43
CA LYS A 353 25.95 -0.75 -5.55
C LYS A 353 25.50 -0.10 -6.86
N ALA A 354 26.42 0.03 -7.81
CA ALA A 354 26.06 0.42 -9.16
C ALA A 354 24.96 -0.51 -9.73
N GLY A 355 23.86 0.08 -10.18
CA GLY A 355 22.71 -0.63 -10.73
C GLY A 355 21.71 -1.20 -9.71
N SER A 356 21.97 -1.08 -8.40
CA SER A 356 20.97 -1.35 -7.36
C SER A 356 20.07 -0.14 -7.16
N THR A 357 18.81 -0.38 -6.77
CA THR A 357 17.98 0.63 -6.11
C THR A 357 18.37 0.75 -4.64
N LEU A 358 18.37 1.96 -4.08
CA LEU A 358 18.53 2.18 -2.64
C LEU A 358 17.20 2.59 -2.02
N SER A 359 16.84 1.92 -0.93
CA SER A 359 15.78 2.36 -0.04
C SER A 359 16.30 2.53 1.39
N VAL A 360 15.61 3.37 2.16
CA VAL A 360 15.91 3.63 3.57
C VAL A 360 14.71 3.23 4.40
N ILE A 361 14.91 2.46 5.48
CA ILE A 361 13.87 2.10 6.43
C ILE A 361 14.26 2.69 7.78
N ILE A 362 13.43 3.59 8.29
CA ILE A 362 13.64 4.24 9.59
C ILE A 362 12.65 3.65 10.59
N ILE A 363 13.13 3.26 11.77
CA ILE A 363 12.31 2.68 12.83
C ILE A 363 12.64 3.41 14.12
N SER A 364 11.65 4.05 14.75
CA SER A 364 11.84 4.81 15.99
C SER A 364 10.52 5.05 16.70
N ASP A 365 10.50 4.93 18.02
CA ASP A 365 9.39 5.37 18.89
C ASP A 365 9.54 6.85 19.32
N GLU A 366 10.55 7.56 18.82
CA GLU A 366 10.87 8.93 19.18
C GLU A 366 10.62 9.92 18.03
N GLU A 367 10.48 11.19 18.40
CA GLU A 367 10.43 12.30 17.44
C GLU A 367 11.76 12.46 16.68
N SER A 368 11.70 13.01 15.46
CA SER A 368 12.94 13.34 14.77
C SER A 368 13.59 14.59 15.38
N GLN A 369 14.76 14.43 15.99
CA GLN A 369 15.50 15.52 16.60
C GLN A 369 16.58 16.09 15.65
N TYR A 370 16.34 16.06 14.33
CA TYR A 370 17.27 16.51 13.27
C TYR A 370 17.96 17.84 13.60
N ARG A 371 17.18 18.81 14.11
CA ARG A 371 17.62 20.16 14.49
C ARG A 371 18.81 20.17 15.45
N ARG A 372 18.93 19.17 16.31
CA ARG A 372 20.03 19.06 17.29
C ARG A 372 21.39 18.81 16.65
N ARG A 373 21.43 18.28 15.42
CA ARG A 373 22.67 17.96 14.71
C ARG A 373 22.94 18.84 13.50
N SER A 374 21.92 19.52 12.99
CA SER A 374 21.98 20.44 11.86
C SER A 374 22.33 21.89 12.23
N ASN A 375 22.94 22.12 13.39
CA ASN A 375 23.21 23.48 13.93
C ASN A 375 21.96 24.36 14.03
N GLY A 376 20.81 23.78 14.41
CA GLY A 376 19.58 24.53 14.63
C GLY A 376 18.67 24.67 13.42
N VAL A 377 19.00 24.03 12.29
CA VAL A 377 18.21 24.06 11.05
C VAL A 377 17.15 22.96 11.05
N ASP A 378 15.90 23.30 10.85
CA ASP A 378 14.82 22.30 10.75
C ASP A 378 14.95 21.49 9.44
N PHE A 379 14.62 20.20 9.48
CA PHE A 379 14.65 19.35 8.29
C PHE A 379 13.61 19.82 7.27
N ASN A 380 14.02 19.91 6.01
CA ASN A 380 13.14 20.28 4.91
C ASN A 380 12.70 19.02 4.16
N VAL A 381 11.49 18.55 4.46
CA VAL A 381 10.92 17.37 3.81
C VAL A 381 10.82 17.50 2.29
N SER A 382 10.66 18.71 1.76
CA SER A 382 10.50 18.94 0.32
C SER A 382 11.83 19.08 -0.43
N ASN A 383 12.94 19.31 0.27
CA ASN A 383 14.27 19.54 -0.29
C ASN A 383 15.34 18.87 0.58
N ASN A 384 15.71 17.65 0.22
CA ASN A 384 16.66 16.82 0.97
C ASN A 384 17.32 15.78 0.05
N LEU A 385 18.36 15.14 0.59
CA LEU A 385 19.18 14.16 -0.13
C LEU A 385 18.36 13.00 -0.71
N PHE A 386 17.36 12.52 0.01
CA PHE A 386 16.57 11.35 -0.40
C PHE A 386 15.77 11.67 -1.67
N LYS A 387 15.11 12.82 -1.71
CA LYS A 387 14.35 13.27 -2.89
C LYS A 387 15.25 13.51 -4.08
N ASP A 388 16.36 14.22 -3.88
CA ASP A 388 17.30 14.57 -4.95
C ASP A 388 17.88 13.33 -5.64
N ARG A 389 17.96 12.21 -4.91
CA ARG A 389 18.49 10.94 -5.40
C ARG A 389 17.45 9.89 -5.71
N GLY A 390 16.16 10.20 -5.56
CA GLY A 390 15.06 9.25 -5.76
C GLY A 390 15.10 8.07 -4.80
N ILE A 391 15.65 8.25 -3.60
CA ILE A 391 15.70 7.23 -2.54
C ILE A 391 14.35 7.21 -1.84
N ARG A 392 13.70 6.04 -1.83
CA ARG A 392 12.45 5.85 -1.08
C ARG A 392 12.76 5.66 0.39
N VAL A 393 12.03 6.39 1.23
CA VAL A 393 12.10 6.28 2.69
C VAL A 393 10.84 5.60 3.18
N TYR A 394 11.01 4.59 4.02
CA TYR A 394 9.94 3.92 4.76
C TYR A 394 10.11 4.22 6.24
N SER A 395 9.01 4.33 6.99
CA SER A 395 9.07 4.66 8.42
C SER A 395 8.10 3.83 9.26
N LEU A 396 8.62 3.13 10.27
CA LEU A 396 7.82 2.51 11.32
C LEU A 396 7.97 3.35 12.59
N ILE A 397 6.93 4.09 12.95
CA ILE A 397 7.03 5.14 13.97
C ILE A 397 5.84 5.14 14.92
N GLU A 398 5.99 5.73 16.09
CA GLU A 398 4.84 5.98 16.97
C GLU A 398 3.86 6.98 16.32
N THR A 399 2.61 6.56 16.15
CA THR A 399 1.54 7.38 15.57
C THR A 399 0.66 7.92 16.70
N GLY A 400 1.23 8.73 17.58
CA GLY A 400 0.57 9.21 18.80
C GLY A 400 0.92 10.63 19.22
N TYR A 401 1.97 11.23 18.65
CA TYR A 401 2.27 12.63 18.89
C TYR A 401 1.21 13.51 18.24
N ASP A 402 0.59 14.37 19.05
CA ASP A 402 -0.45 15.32 18.63
C ASP A 402 -0.14 15.89 17.24
N ALA A 403 -1.17 15.83 16.39
CA ALA A 403 -1.15 15.86 14.93
C ALA A 403 -0.62 17.16 14.26
N LEU A 404 0.45 17.79 14.76
CA LEU A 404 0.95 19.04 14.19
C LEU A 404 2.47 19.22 14.04
N ASP A 405 3.41 18.51 14.69
CA ASP A 405 4.84 18.91 14.51
C ASP A 405 5.97 17.88 14.76
N TYR A 406 5.72 16.61 15.11
CA TYR A 406 6.78 15.82 15.79
C TYR A 406 7.38 14.59 15.07
N THR A 407 6.79 14.04 14.01
CA THR A 407 7.49 13.04 13.20
C THR A 407 7.75 13.58 11.81
N GLN A 408 9.01 13.84 11.48
CA GLN A 408 9.43 14.18 10.13
C GLN A 408 9.54 12.91 9.24
N TYR A 409 9.49 11.73 9.86
CA TYR A 409 9.70 10.44 9.23
C TYR A 409 8.56 10.02 8.30
N ASP A 410 7.30 10.09 8.75
CA ASP A 410 6.13 9.78 7.91
C ASP A 410 5.94 10.82 6.80
N ASP A 411 6.17 12.09 7.11
CA ASP A 411 6.16 13.18 6.14
C ASP A 411 7.22 12.95 5.04
N LEU A 412 8.42 12.46 5.40
CA LEU A 412 9.49 12.08 4.47
C LEU A 412 9.14 10.81 3.68
N SER A 413 8.56 9.80 4.33
CA SER A 413 8.09 8.60 3.65
C SER A 413 7.03 8.92 2.60
N ALA A 414 6.05 9.76 2.94
CA ALA A 414 5.01 10.21 2.00
C ALA A 414 5.60 11.02 0.83
N GLU A 415 6.58 11.90 1.10
CA GLU A 415 7.18 12.76 0.08
C GLU A 415 8.12 12.01 -0.88
N THR A 416 8.75 10.94 -0.41
CA THR A 416 9.61 10.07 -1.23
C THR A 416 8.85 8.92 -1.89
N GLY A 417 7.54 8.82 -1.66
CA GLY A 417 6.66 7.77 -2.20
C GLY A 417 6.81 6.40 -1.51
N GLY A 418 7.44 6.37 -0.34
CA GLY A 418 7.52 5.17 0.50
C GLY A 418 6.31 5.03 1.43
N ILE A 419 6.46 4.11 2.39
CA ILE A 419 5.39 3.58 3.24
C ILE A 419 5.69 3.97 4.68
N HIS A 420 4.66 4.43 5.40
CA HIS A 420 4.74 4.59 6.85
C HIS A 420 3.73 3.69 7.57
N SER A 421 4.04 3.34 8.82
CA SER A 421 3.21 2.51 9.68
C SER A 421 3.45 2.82 11.15
N SER A 422 2.59 2.30 12.02
CA SER A 422 2.68 2.46 13.47
C SER A 422 3.59 1.41 14.11
N ILE A 423 4.52 1.85 14.97
CA ILE A 423 5.35 0.97 15.79
C ILE A 423 4.56 0.29 16.92
N ASP A 424 3.34 0.75 17.21
CA ASP A 424 2.43 0.16 18.21
C ASP A 424 1.55 -0.94 17.63
N ASN A 425 1.75 -1.30 16.36
CA ASN A 425 0.99 -2.35 15.72
C ASN A 425 1.18 -3.67 16.46
N THR A 426 0.05 -4.29 16.80
CA THR A 426 0.00 -5.59 17.48
C THR A 426 -0.65 -6.67 16.63
N ASP A 427 -0.36 -7.92 16.97
CA ASP A 427 -1.12 -9.09 16.53
C ASP A 427 -2.44 -9.24 17.30
N ALA A 428 -3.21 -10.27 16.97
CA ALA A 428 -4.49 -10.58 17.62
C ALA A 428 -4.39 -10.83 19.14
N ASN A 429 -3.19 -11.09 19.67
CA ASN A 429 -2.93 -11.35 21.08
C ASN A 429 -2.37 -10.12 21.80
N GLY A 430 -2.25 -8.97 21.13
CA GLY A 430 -1.68 -7.75 21.70
C GLY A 430 -0.15 -7.71 21.74
N SER A 431 0.54 -8.61 21.03
CA SER A 431 2.01 -8.58 20.91
C SER A 431 2.44 -7.73 19.72
N LEU A 432 3.51 -6.92 19.86
CA LEU A 432 4.02 -6.09 18.76
C LEU A 432 4.33 -6.93 17.51
N ASP A 433 3.88 -6.46 16.34
CA ASP A 433 3.97 -7.17 15.06
C ASP A 433 4.23 -6.21 13.89
N PHE A 434 5.45 -6.27 13.35
CA PHE A 434 5.89 -5.45 12.21
C PHE A 434 5.97 -6.24 10.90
N SER A 435 5.59 -7.53 10.93
CA SER A 435 5.74 -8.47 9.81
C SER A 435 5.10 -7.93 8.54
N GLY A 436 3.91 -7.35 8.70
CA GLY A 436 3.12 -6.82 7.63
C GLY A 436 3.70 -5.59 6.94
N PHE A 437 4.24 -4.67 7.73
CA PHE A 437 4.96 -3.51 7.22
C PHE A 437 6.21 -3.94 6.43
N MET A 438 6.98 -4.90 6.97
CA MET A 438 8.15 -5.43 6.29
C MET A 438 7.82 -6.15 4.97
N GLN A 439 6.73 -6.92 4.94
CA GLN A 439 6.24 -7.54 3.70
C GLN A 439 5.91 -6.47 2.66
N GLN A 440 5.22 -5.39 3.05
CA GLN A 440 4.88 -4.31 2.12
C GLN A 440 6.12 -3.57 1.60
N ILE A 441 7.13 -3.34 2.45
CA ILE A 441 8.40 -2.76 2.02
C ILE A 441 9.15 -3.69 1.07
N ALA A 442 9.25 -4.99 1.39
CA ALA A 442 9.93 -5.95 0.54
C ALA A 442 9.26 -6.03 -0.85
N GLN A 443 7.94 -5.98 -0.92
CA GLN A 443 7.20 -5.89 -2.18
C GLN A 443 7.45 -4.57 -2.92
N ASP A 444 7.48 -3.43 -2.23
CA ASP A 444 7.71 -2.12 -2.83
C ASP A 444 9.16 -1.98 -3.35
N ALA A 445 10.14 -2.34 -2.52
CA ALA A 445 11.55 -2.39 -2.86
C ALA A 445 11.81 -3.39 -3.99
N GLY A 446 11.12 -4.53 -3.97
CA GLY A 446 11.23 -5.52 -5.02
C GLY A 446 10.60 -5.09 -6.35
N GLY A 447 9.49 -4.37 -6.30
CA GLY A 447 8.91 -3.71 -7.47
C GLY A 447 9.84 -2.63 -8.03
N ALA A 448 10.47 -1.82 -7.16
CA ALA A 448 11.44 -0.80 -7.58
C ALA A 448 12.69 -1.41 -8.24
N ALA A 449 13.16 -2.55 -7.72
CA ALA A 449 14.28 -3.31 -8.30
C ALA A 449 13.89 -4.14 -9.53
N SER A 450 12.59 -4.29 -9.82
CA SER A 450 12.12 -5.09 -10.96
C SER A 450 12.51 -4.47 -12.29
N SER A 451 12.85 -5.31 -13.26
CA SER A 451 13.09 -4.89 -14.64
C SER A 451 11.81 -4.84 -15.48
N PHE A 452 10.67 -5.21 -14.90
CA PHE A 452 9.39 -5.38 -15.59
C PHE A 452 8.45 -4.22 -15.29
N ILE A 453 8.93 -3.00 -15.54
CA ILE A 453 8.22 -1.75 -15.29
C ILE A 453 7.37 -1.40 -16.51
N LEU A 454 6.05 -1.30 -16.32
CA LEU A 454 5.11 -0.94 -17.37
C LEU A 454 5.22 0.54 -17.73
N ALA A 455 5.04 0.90 -19.01
CA ALA A 455 5.13 2.30 -19.44
C ALA A 455 4.03 3.19 -18.82
N HIS A 456 2.86 2.60 -18.55
CA HIS A 456 1.70 3.28 -17.98
C HIS A 456 1.17 2.55 -16.75
N PRO A 457 0.61 3.25 -15.74
CA PRO A 457 -0.11 2.60 -14.66
C PRO A 457 -1.22 1.72 -15.21
N ALA A 458 -1.19 0.42 -14.88
CA ALA A 458 -2.20 -0.51 -15.33
C ALA A 458 -3.49 -0.30 -14.52
N THR A 459 -4.58 -0.06 -15.24
CA THR A 459 -5.93 -0.12 -14.71
C THR A 459 -6.37 -1.56 -14.50
N VAL A 460 -6.05 -2.44 -15.46
CA VAL A 460 -6.33 -3.88 -15.41
C VAL A 460 -5.14 -4.63 -16.00
N ILE A 461 -4.62 -5.63 -15.29
CA ILE A 461 -3.72 -6.62 -15.90
C ILE A 461 -4.59 -7.68 -16.56
N ASN A 462 -4.48 -7.82 -17.89
CA ASN A 462 -5.27 -8.76 -18.66
C ASN A 462 -4.64 -10.15 -18.69
N GLU A 463 -3.31 -10.21 -18.87
CA GLU A 463 -2.56 -11.45 -18.98
C GLU A 463 -1.06 -11.21 -18.74
N VAL A 464 -0.41 -12.13 -18.03
CA VAL A 464 1.06 -12.19 -17.91
C VAL A 464 1.54 -13.54 -18.42
N LYS A 465 2.56 -13.55 -19.27
CA LYS A 465 3.18 -14.76 -19.81
C LYS A 465 4.68 -14.78 -19.56
N VAL A 466 5.20 -15.96 -19.26
CA VAL A 466 6.65 -16.26 -19.21
C VAL A 466 6.93 -17.36 -20.23
N ASN A 467 7.76 -17.05 -21.23
CA ASN A 467 8.07 -17.93 -22.36
C ASN A 467 6.80 -18.50 -23.04
N GLY A 468 5.75 -17.67 -23.14
CA GLY A 468 4.46 -18.04 -23.73
C GLY A 468 3.47 -18.75 -22.78
N THR A 469 3.91 -19.16 -21.58
CA THR A 469 3.04 -19.79 -20.57
C THR A 469 2.39 -18.73 -19.69
N VAL A 470 1.06 -18.79 -19.56
CA VAL A 470 0.30 -17.87 -18.68
C VAL A 470 0.67 -18.11 -17.22
N VAL A 471 0.98 -17.03 -16.52
CA VAL A 471 1.23 -17.00 -15.08
C VAL A 471 0.04 -16.33 -14.40
N VAL A 472 -0.41 -16.89 -13.28
CA VAL A 472 -1.53 -16.34 -12.50
C VAL A 472 -1.03 -15.29 -11.51
N GLU A 473 -1.88 -14.32 -11.19
CA GLU A 473 -1.61 -13.37 -10.13
C GLU A 473 -1.70 -14.08 -8.77
N ASN A 474 -0.59 -14.17 -8.06
CA ASN A 474 -0.48 -14.84 -6.76
C ASN A 474 0.80 -14.38 -6.05
N ALA A 475 0.66 -13.91 -4.81
CA ALA A 475 1.77 -13.41 -4.00
C ALA A 475 2.74 -14.49 -3.49
N LEU A 476 2.36 -15.78 -3.52
CA LEU A 476 3.23 -16.88 -3.10
C LEU A 476 3.91 -17.57 -4.29
N ASN A 477 3.17 -17.78 -5.38
CA ASN A 477 3.64 -18.52 -6.55
C ASN A 477 2.93 -18.06 -7.82
N GLY A 478 3.43 -16.98 -8.40
CA GLY A 478 2.80 -16.30 -9.52
C GLY A 478 3.44 -14.95 -9.79
N TYR A 479 2.62 -13.95 -10.13
CA TYR A 479 3.05 -12.56 -10.16
C TYR A 479 2.20 -11.68 -9.25
N THR A 480 2.69 -10.49 -8.91
CA THR A 480 1.90 -9.39 -8.38
C THR A 480 2.20 -8.13 -9.18
N TYR A 481 1.21 -7.24 -9.31
CA TYR A 481 1.41 -5.89 -9.83
C TYR A 481 1.63 -4.91 -8.68
N VAL A 482 2.78 -4.25 -8.66
CA VAL A 482 3.15 -3.26 -7.65
C VAL A 482 2.87 -1.86 -8.19
N GLN A 483 1.78 -1.25 -7.71
CA GLN A 483 1.27 0.02 -8.23
C GLN A 483 2.27 1.18 -8.09
N SER A 484 3.08 1.21 -7.03
CA SER A 484 4.06 2.27 -6.75
C SER A 484 5.22 2.34 -7.74
N SER A 485 5.58 1.21 -8.33
CA SER A 485 6.64 1.09 -9.32
C SER A 485 6.09 0.82 -10.71
N ARG A 486 4.78 0.56 -10.83
CA ARG A 486 4.12 0.02 -12.04
C ARG A 486 4.78 -1.26 -12.52
N ALA A 487 5.34 -2.04 -11.59
CA ALA A 487 6.15 -3.18 -11.92
C ALA A 487 5.39 -4.49 -11.74
N ILE A 488 5.72 -5.48 -12.57
CA ILE A 488 5.38 -6.87 -12.31
C ILE A 488 6.51 -7.50 -11.49
N VAL A 489 6.16 -8.11 -10.36
CA VAL A 489 7.07 -8.88 -9.52
C VAL A 489 6.64 -10.33 -9.56
N PHE A 490 7.57 -11.25 -9.82
CA PHE A 490 7.31 -12.69 -9.85
C PHE A 490 7.74 -13.35 -8.54
N HIS A 491 7.04 -14.40 -8.15
CA HIS A 491 7.22 -15.09 -6.86
C HIS A 491 7.34 -16.59 -7.03
N GLY A 492 8.13 -17.22 -6.16
CA GLY A 492 8.24 -18.67 -6.06
C GLY A 492 8.75 -19.32 -7.35
N THR A 493 8.06 -20.36 -7.82
CA THR A 493 8.42 -21.09 -9.05
C THR A 493 8.10 -20.34 -10.33
N ALA A 494 7.36 -19.23 -10.25
CA ALA A 494 7.04 -18.38 -11.40
C ALA A 494 8.13 -17.33 -11.70
N VAL A 495 9.16 -17.20 -10.84
CA VAL A 495 10.33 -16.34 -11.10
C VAL A 495 10.97 -16.73 -12.43
N PRO A 496 11.01 -15.84 -13.44
CA PRO A 496 11.51 -16.19 -14.76
C PRO A 496 13.01 -16.57 -14.71
N PRO A 497 13.44 -17.63 -15.42
CA PRO A 497 14.86 -17.92 -15.55
C PRO A 497 15.55 -16.84 -16.40
N SER A 498 16.88 -16.72 -16.26
CA SER A 498 17.67 -15.79 -17.09
C SER A 498 17.40 -15.99 -18.58
N GLY A 499 17.21 -14.88 -19.30
CA GLY A 499 16.92 -14.89 -20.73
C GLY A 499 15.46 -15.22 -21.08
N ALA A 500 14.60 -15.48 -20.09
CA ALA A 500 13.17 -15.64 -20.34
C ALA A 500 12.56 -14.39 -20.96
N THR A 501 11.57 -14.60 -21.83
CA THR A 501 10.72 -13.53 -22.37
C THR A 501 9.47 -13.40 -21.52
N ILE A 502 9.17 -12.18 -21.09
CA ILE A 502 7.98 -11.85 -20.34
C ILE A 502 7.08 -11.01 -21.25
N GLU A 503 5.79 -11.32 -21.30
CA GLU A 503 4.79 -10.54 -22.02
C GLU A 503 3.68 -10.13 -21.05
N VAL A 504 3.36 -8.83 -21.00
CA VAL A 504 2.31 -8.29 -20.12
C VAL A 504 1.30 -7.53 -20.97
N SER A 505 0.07 -8.03 -20.99
CA SER A 505 -1.08 -7.34 -21.59
C SER A 505 -1.87 -6.64 -20.50
N TYR A 506 -2.12 -5.34 -20.66
CA TYR A 506 -2.82 -4.55 -19.64
C TYR A 506 -3.56 -3.36 -20.24
N ASP A 507 -4.63 -2.93 -19.56
CA ASP A 507 -5.38 -1.74 -19.93
C ASP A 507 -4.90 -0.53 -19.13
N TYR A 508 -4.88 0.63 -19.77
CA TYR A 508 -4.59 1.93 -19.19
C TYR A 508 -5.42 3.00 -19.88
N TYR A 509 -5.58 4.17 -19.27
CA TYR A 509 -6.30 5.27 -19.91
C TYR A 509 -5.36 6.32 -20.51
N GLN A 510 -5.79 6.93 -21.62
CA GLN A 510 -5.11 8.05 -22.31
C GLN A 510 -5.91 9.33 -22.22
#